data_AF-A0A075GLB0-F1
#
_entry.id   AF-A0A075GLB0-F1
#
_cell.length_a   1.000
_cell.length_b   1.000
_cell.length_c   1.000
_cell.angle_alpha   90.00
_cell.angle_beta   90.00
_cell.angle_gamma   90.00
#
_symmetry.space_group_name_H-M   'P 1'
#
loop_
_entity.id
_entity.type
_entity.pdbx_description
1 polymer ?
#
loop_
_entity_poly.entity_id
_entity_poly.type
_entity_poly.pdbx_seq_one_letter_code
_entity_poly.pdbx_strand_id
1 'polypeptide(L)'
;MAPDRVTFRFPIDSQFRVDWDDFRQKAKDAGKTTAQLLQELVMEHLDDEAHSEESDLQALIESEEPQVRKVRKMRKRAPVVPFKPKLDVGAMRPKDTPKFRILALFRSLNKGDGVDPDELLTEATRLGIPDPQREMQKLVRRGILYIHGGLCRTAT
;
A
#
# COMPACT_ATOMS: atom_id res chain seq x y z
N MET A 1 -8.76 45.69 -22.10
CA MET A 1 -8.32 45.43 -20.71
C MET A 1 -7.70 44.05 -20.70
N ALA A 2 -6.39 43.94 -20.50
CA ALA A 2 -5.70 42.65 -20.44
C ALA A 2 -5.92 42.01 -19.06
N PRO A 3 -6.16 40.70 -18.96
CA PRO A 3 -6.37 40.06 -17.67
C PRO A 3 -5.05 39.99 -16.88
N ASP A 4 -5.10 40.41 -15.62
CA ASP A 4 -3.97 40.36 -14.70
C ASP A 4 -3.49 38.91 -14.53
N ARG A 5 -2.22 38.66 -14.85
CA ARG A 5 -1.56 37.40 -14.57
C ARG A 5 -1.39 37.25 -13.06
N VAL A 6 -2.30 36.51 -12.42
CA VAL A 6 -2.13 36.06 -11.04
C VAL A 6 -0.91 35.16 -10.98
N THR A 7 0.24 35.74 -10.61
CA THR A 7 1.44 34.98 -10.26
C THR A 7 1.29 34.57 -8.80
N PHE A 8 0.77 33.36 -8.59
CA PHE A 8 0.75 32.76 -7.27
C PHE A 8 2.20 32.51 -6.83
N ARG A 9 2.75 33.47 -6.07
CA ARG A 9 4.06 33.34 -5.43
C ARG A 9 3.85 32.63 -4.11
N PHE A 10 4.12 31.33 -4.08
CA PHE A 10 4.33 30.65 -2.81
C PHE A 10 5.49 31.36 -2.09
N PRO A 11 5.29 31.91 -0.88
CA PRO A 11 6.38 32.45 -0.10
C PRO A 11 7.25 31.29 0.36
N ILE A 12 8.29 30.98 -0.42
CA ILE A 12 9.35 30.08 0.02
C ILE A 12 10.14 30.84 1.09
N ASP A 13 10.25 30.21 2.25
CA ASP A 13 10.98 30.76 3.38
C ASP A 13 12.46 31.02 3.03
N SER A 14 13.04 32.08 3.58
CA SER A 14 14.44 32.42 3.29
C SER A 14 15.41 31.38 3.82
N GLN A 15 15.11 30.73 4.95
CA GLN A 15 15.97 29.68 5.51
C GLN A 15 15.98 28.48 4.57
N PHE A 16 14.81 28.05 4.10
CA PHE A 16 14.71 26.94 3.16
C PHE A 16 15.53 27.20 1.88
N ARG A 17 15.60 28.44 1.39
CA ARG A 17 16.44 28.78 0.22
C ARG A 17 17.93 28.54 0.49
N VAL A 18 18.41 28.93 1.66
CA VAL A 18 19.81 28.71 2.07
C VAL A 18 20.08 27.22 2.17
N ASP A 19 19.22 26.47 2.87
CA ASP A 19 19.36 25.03 3.04
C ASP A 19 19.34 24.30 1.68
N TRP A 20 18.49 24.77 0.75
CA TRP A 20 18.39 24.24 -0.60
C TRP A 20 19.64 24.53 -1.43
N ASP A 21 20.24 25.71 -1.27
CA ASP A 21 21.48 26.08 -1.95
C ASP A 21 22.66 25.23 -1.45
N ASP A 22 22.74 24.98 -0.14
CA ASP A 22 23.73 24.09 0.46
C ASP A 22 23.54 22.65 -0.02
N PHE A 23 22.30 22.17 -0.12
CA PHE A 23 21.99 20.84 -0.65
C PHE A 23 22.40 20.70 -2.13
N ARG A 24 22.14 21.73 -2.95
CA ARG A 24 22.59 21.76 -4.36
C ARG A 24 24.12 21.76 -4.45
N GLN A 25 24.81 22.45 -3.56
CA GLN A 25 26.27 22.47 -3.53
C GLN A 25 26.82 21.09 -3.17
N LYS A 26 26.29 20.44 -2.14
CA LYS A 26 26.64 19.06 -1.76
C LYS A 26 26.47 18.07 -2.91
N ALA A 27 25.39 18.20 -3.69
CA ALA A 27 25.18 17.35 -4.87
C ALA A 27 26.29 17.53 -5.92
N LYS A 28 26.69 18.78 -6.19
CA LYS A 28 27.81 19.09 -7.10
C LYS A 28 29.12 18.51 -6.60
N ASP A 29 29.42 18.68 -5.30
CA ASP A 29 30.65 18.18 -4.68
C ASP A 29 30.73 16.65 -4.72
N ALA A 30 29.58 15.97 -4.60
CA ALA A 30 29.44 14.53 -4.76
C ALA A 30 29.46 14.05 -6.22
N GLY A 31 29.51 14.97 -7.21
CA GLY A 31 29.44 14.64 -8.63
C GLY A 31 28.07 14.09 -9.07
N LYS A 32 27.01 14.32 -8.29
CA LYS A 32 25.65 13.82 -8.51
C LYS A 32 24.73 14.94 -8.94
N THR A 33 23.65 14.59 -9.63
CA THR A 33 22.54 15.52 -9.82
C THR A 33 21.79 15.71 -8.50
N THR A 34 21.20 16.89 -8.28
CA THR A 34 20.40 17.16 -7.07
C THR A 34 19.26 16.15 -6.88
N ALA A 35 18.67 15.67 -7.98
CA ALA A 35 17.63 14.64 -7.95
C ALA A 35 18.16 13.29 -7.47
N GLN A 36 19.35 12.88 -7.90
CA GLN A 36 19.98 11.63 -7.45
C GLN A 36 20.32 11.68 -5.97
N LEU A 37 20.90 12.79 -5.49
CA LEU A 37 21.22 12.94 -4.07
C LEU A 37 19.94 12.92 -3.22
N LEU A 38 18.86 13.55 -3.70
CA LEU A 38 17.57 13.52 -3.01
C LEU A 38 16.97 12.11 -2.99
N GLN A 39 17.08 11.37 -4.09
CA GLN A 39 16.62 9.99 -4.17
C GLN A 39 17.36 9.10 -3.18
N GLU A 40 18.69 9.22 -3.10
CA GLU A 40 19.51 8.47 -2.12
C GLU A 40 19.10 8.77 -0.68
N LEU A 41 18.93 10.06 -0.33
CA LEU A 41 18.48 10.46 0.99
C LEU A 41 17.11 9.87 1.35
N VAL A 42 16.16 9.87 0.40
CA VAL A 42 14.82 9.31 0.61
C VAL A 42 14.89 7.79 0.75
N MET A 43 15.72 7.11 -0.06
CA MET A 43 15.89 5.66 0.04
C MET A 43 16.53 5.25 1.37
N GLU A 44 17.58 5.95 1.81
CA GLU A 44 18.23 5.75 3.12
C GLU A 44 17.22 5.90 4.26
N HIS A 45 16.38 6.94 4.22
CA HIS A 45 15.36 7.16 5.25
C HIS A 45 14.30 6.05 5.29
N LEU A 46 13.84 5.58 4.12
CA LEU A 46 12.86 4.49 4.02
C LEU A 46 13.45 3.15 4.46
N ASP A 47 14.73 2.91 4.17
CA ASP A 47 15.44 1.72 4.63
C ASP A 47 15.58 1.73 6.15
N ASP A 48 15.97 2.85 6.76
CA ASP A 48 16.05 3.01 8.21
C ASP A 48 14.68 2.81 8.90
N GLU A 49 13.61 3.37 8.32
CA GLU A 49 12.25 3.20 8.83
C GLU A 49 11.80 1.71 8.76
N ALA A 50 12.10 1.02 7.66
CA ALA A 50 11.83 -0.41 7.53
C ALA A 50 12.61 -1.26 8.56
N HIS A 51 13.85 -0.89 8.86
CA HIS A 51 14.68 -1.61 9.84
C HIS A 51 14.26 -1.32 11.29
N SER A 52 13.71 -0.14 11.58
CA SER A 52 13.09 0.17 12.88
C SER A 52 11.86 -0.71 13.13
N GLU A 53 10.98 -0.85 12.13
CA GLU A 53 9.78 -1.67 12.23
C GLU A 53 10.11 -3.18 12.35
N GLU A 54 11.14 -3.67 11.65
CA GLU A 54 11.65 -5.03 11.84
C GLU A 54 12.24 -5.24 13.23
N SER A 55 12.95 -4.24 13.77
CA SER A 55 13.53 -4.31 15.11
C SER A 55 12.46 -4.35 16.21
N ASP A 56 11.38 -3.58 16.06
CA ASP A 56 10.25 -3.59 17.00
C ASP A 56 9.46 -4.91 16.95
N LEU A 57 9.27 -5.47 15.75
CA LEU A 57 8.70 -6.82 15.59
C LEU A 57 9.59 -7.90 16.19
N GLN A 58 10.91 -7.77 16.07
CA GLN A 58 11.86 -8.71 16.65
C GLN A 58 11.94 -8.61 18.17
N ALA A 59 11.82 -7.41 18.75
CA ALA A 59 11.69 -7.19 20.19
C ALA A 59 10.39 -7.79 20.76
N LEU A 60 9.28 -7.73 20.01
CA LEU A 60 8.03 -8.42 20.34
C LEU A 60 8.20 -9.94 20.36
N ILE A 61 8.94 -10.50 19.39
CA ILE A 61 9.25 -11.94 19.32
C ILE A 61 10.20 -12.38 20.45
N GLU A 62 11.20 -11.57 20.81
CA GLU A 62 12.12 -11.86 21.91
C GLU A 62 11.48 -11.73 23.31
N SER A 63 10.40 -10.96 23.44
CA SER A 63 9.62 -10.85 24.69
C SER A 63 8.74 -12.07 25.00
N GLU A 64 8.54 -12.96 24.02
CA GLU A 64 7.79 -14.20 24.20
C GLU A 64 8.78 -15.31 24.63
N GLU A 65 8.82 -15.62 25.94
CA GLU A 65 9.74 -16.61 26.50
C GLU A 65 9.71 -17.95 25.71
N PRO A 66 10.89 -18.51 25.34
CA PRO A 66 10.94 -19.69 24.51
C PRO A 66 10.48 -20.92 25.31
N GLN A 67 9.28 -21.44 25.02
CA GLN A 67 8.92 -22.79 25.43
C GLN A 67 9.85 -23.78 24.70
N VAL A 68 10.89 -24.22 25.41
CA VAL A 68 11.92 -25.16 24.93
C VAL A 68 11.28 -26.52 24.64
N ARG A 69 10.75 -26.70 23.43
CA ARG A 69 10.46 -28.03 22.88
C ARG A 69 11.73 -28.54 22.23
N LYS A 70 12.26 -29.65 22.75
CA LYS A 70 13.46 -30.33 22.21
C LYS A 70 13.28 -30.61 20.71
N VAL A 71 13.96 -29.83 19.87
CA VAL A 71 13.97 -30.02 18.41
C VAL A 71 14.83 -31.24 18.10
N ARG A 72 14.17 -32.33 17.68
CA ARG A 72 14.84 -33.51 17.12
C ARG A 72 15.45 -33.10 15.78
N LYS A 73 16.76 -33.31 15.60
CA LYS A 73 17.53 -32.91 14.40
C LYS A 73 16.78 -33.25 13.09
N MET A 74 16.47 -32.23 12.28
CA MET A 74 15.84 -32.41 10.96
C MET A 74 16.78 -33.13 10.00
N ARG A 75 16.28 -34.21 9.37
CA ARG A 75 16.89 -34.78 8.16
C ARG A 75 16.71 -33.80 6.98
N LYS A 76 17.65 -33.85 6.03
CA LYS A 76 17.76 -32.99 4.84
C LYS A 76 16.39 -32.76 4.15
N ARG A 77 16.11 -31.50 3.80
CA ARG A 77 14.86 -31.03 3.17
C ARG A 77 14.56 -31.84 1.90
N ALA A 78 13.35 -32.39 1.82
CA ALA A 78 12.79 -32.96 0.60
C ALA A 78 12.33 -31.82 -0.35
N PRO A 79 12.17 -32.08 -1.67
CA PRO A 79 11.81 -31.05 -2.64
C PRO A 79 10.48 -30.39 -2.30
N VAL A 80 10.38 -29.08 -2.55
CA VAL A 80 9.18 -28.27 -2.32
C VAL A 80 8.01 -28.89 -3.09
N VAL A 81 7.07 -29.49 -2.36
CA VAL A 81 5.79 -29.94 -2.91
C VAL A 81 4.90 -28.69 -3.05
N PRO A 82 4.22 -28.47 -4.19
CA PRO A 82 3.29 -27.37 -4.34
C PRO A 82 2.24 -27.42 -3.23
N PHE A 83 2.19 -26.36 -2.40
CA PHE A 83 1.18 -26.24 -1.37
C PHE A 83 -0.19 -26.15 -2.03
N LYS A 84 -0.94 -27.25 -2.00
CA LYS A 84 -2.38 -27.25 -2.24
C LYS A 84 -3.05 -27.05 -0.88
N PRO A 85 -3.54 -25.85 -0.55
CA PRO A 85 -4.25 -25.64 0.70
C PRO A 85 -5.44 -26.61 0.72
N LYS A 86 -5.50 -27.45 1.76
CA LYS A 86 -6.70 -28.22 2.06
C LYS A 86 -7.75 -27.20 2.52
N LEU A 87 -8.69 -26.86 1.64
CA LEU A 87 -9.83 -26.03 1.99
C LEU A 87 -10.62 -26.78 3.07
N ASP A 88 -10.64 -26.19 4.27
CA ASP A 88 -11.39 -26.71 5.40
C ASP A 88 -12.89 -26.72 5.07
N VAL A 89 -13.63 -27.72 5.57
CA VAL A 89 -15.00 -28.06 5.12
C VAL A 89 -16.04 -26.96 5.48
N GLY A 90 -15.65 -25.98 6.29
CA GLY A 90 -16.43 -24.76 6.59
C GLY A 90 -15.89 -23.47 5.95
N ALA A 91 -14.81 -23.53 5.18
CA ALA A 91 -14.29 -22.37 4.47
C ALA A 91 -15.21 -22.06 3.28
N MET A 92 -15.84 -20.87 3.29
CA MET A 92 -16.51 -20.34 2.10
C MET A 92 -15.58 -20.49 0.91
N ARG A 93 -16.11 -20.96 -0.24
CA ARG A 93 -15.33 -21.02 -1.47
C ARG A 93 -14.67 -19.66 -1.65
N PRO A 94 -13.41 -19.55 -2.12
CA PRO A 94 -12.74 -18.26 -2.23
C PRO A 94 -13.60 -17.19 -2.91
N LYS A 95 -14.42 -17.58 -3.90
CA LYS A 95 -15.39 -16.74 -4.61
C LYS A 95 -16.48 -16.11 -3.73
N ASP A 96 -16.86 -16.77 -2.65
CA ASP A 96 -17.97 -16.39 -1.76
C ASP A 96 -17.53 -15.44 -0.63
N THR A 97 -16.22 -15.14 -0.52
CA THR A 97 -15.75 -14.19 0.51
C THR A 97 -16.18 -12.74 0.19
N PRO A 98 -16.43 -11.91 1.21
CA PRO A 98 -16.95 -10.55 1.04
C PRO A 98 -16.19 -9.69 0.01
N LYS A 99 -14.84 -9.69 0.02
CA LYS A 99 -14.04 -8.93 -0.95
C LYS A 99 -14.30 -9.34 -2.41
N PHE A 100 -14.46 -10.64 -2.68
CA PHE A 100 -14.64 -11.13 -4.05
C PHE A 100 -16.08 -10.86 -4.52
N ARG A 101 -17.04 -10.85 -3.59
CA ARG A 101 -18.41 -10.38 -3.88
C ARG A 101 -18.44 -8.90 -4.27
N ILE A 102 -17.68 -8.04 -3.58
CA ILE A 102 -17.51 -6.63 -3.98
C ILE A 102 -16.86 -6.50 -5.36
N LEU A 103 -15.79 -7.26 -5.63
CA LEU A 103 -15.14 -7.23 -6.94
C LEU A 103 -16.04 -7.74 -8.07
N ALA A 104 -16.85 -8.77 -7.80
CA ALA A 104 -17.83 -9.28 -8.76
C ALA A 104 -18.90 -8.21 -9.05
N LEU A 105 -19.43 -7.57 -8.00
CA LEU A 105 -20.38 -6.47 -8.12
C LEU A 105 -19.81 -5.30 -8.91
N PHE A 106 -18.59 -4.88 -8.59
CA PHE A 106 -17.88 -3.83 -9.32
C PHE A 106 -17.79 -4.15 -10.82
N ARG A 107 -17.41 -5.39 -11.18
CA ARG A 107 -17.34 -5.81 -12.59
C ARG A 107 -18.69 -5.82 -13.30
N SER A 108 -19.77 -6.12 -12.58
CA SER A 108 -21.12 -6.07 -13.13
C SER A 108 -21.64 -4.64 -13.33
N LEU A 109 -21.24 -3.70 -12.47
CA LEU A 109 -21.63 -2.30 -12.56
C LEU A 109 -20.73 -1.48 -13.50
N ASN A 110 -19.46 -1.86 -13.63
CA ASN A 110 -18.48 -1.12 -14.42
C ASN A 110 -18.76 -1.25 -15.92
N LYS A 111 -19.16 -0.15 -16.55
CA LYS A 111 -19.38 -0.03 -18.01
C LYS A 111 -18.14 0.42 -18.78
N GLY A 112 -17.01 0.65 -18.10
CA GLY A 112 -15.73 1.07 -18.69
C GLY A 112 -15.14 2.32 -18.04
N ASP A 113 -15.98 3.21 -17.51
CA ASP A 113 -15.54 4.53 -16.99
C ASP A 113 -15.21 4.52 -15.48
N GLY A 114 -15.48 3.40 -14.81
CA GLY A 114 -15.47 3.27 -13.36
C GLY A 114 -16.87 3.16 -12.77
N VAL A 115 -16.95 2.96 -11.46
CA VAL A 115 -18.21 2.84 -10.70
C VAL A 115 -18.20 3.85 -9.58
N ASP A 116 -19.32 4.50 -9.32
CA ASP A 116 -19.44 5.39 -8.17
C ASP A 116 -19.25 4.61 -6.85
N PRO A 117 -18.36 5.05 -5.94
CA PRO A 117 -18.10 4.34 -4.69
C PRO A 117 -19.36 4.17 -3.82
N ASP A 118 -20.24 5.17 -3.77
CA ASP A 118 -21.44 5.15 -2.94
C ASP A 118 -22.52 4.24 -3.57
N GLU A 119 -22.63 4.22 -4.90
CA GLU A 119 -23.46 3.24 -5.63
C GLU A 119 -22.99 1.81 -5.35
N LEU A 120 -21.68 1.57 -5.43
CA LEU A 120 -21.07 0.27 -5.16
C LEU A 120 -21.35 -0.20 -3.72
N LEU A 121 -21.25 0.70 -2.73
CA LEU A 121 -21.51 0.40 -1.33
C LEU A 121 -23.00 0.15 -1.05
N THR A 122 -23.88 0.92 -1.69
CA THR A 122 -25.33 0.77 -1.56
C THR A 122 -25.77 -0.59 -2.08
N GLU A 123 -25.29 -0.98 -3.26
CA GLU A 123 -25.56 -2.27 -3.86
C GLU A 123 -24.93 -3.44 -3.08
N ALA A 124 -23.73 -3.25 -2.53
CA ALA A 124 -23.09 -4.24 -1.68
C ALA A 124 -23.87 -4.48 -0.38
N THR A 125 -24.44 -3.41 0.20
CA THR A 125 -25.31 -3.49 1.38
C THR A 125 -26.60 -4.22 1.04
N ARG A 126 -27.22 -3.91 -0.11
CA ARG A 126 -28.42 -4.60 -0.62
C ARG A 126 -28.20 -6.10 -0.82
N LEU A 127 -27.00 -6.48 -1.26
CA LEU A 127 -26.59 -7.88 -1.42
C LEU A 127 -26.21 -8.58 -0.11
N GLY A 128 -26.28 -7.89 1.03
CA GLY A 128 -25.94 -8.44 2.34
C GLY A 128 -24.46 -8.81 2.44
N ILE A 129 -23.56 -8.03 1.84
CA ILE A 129 -22.12 -8.18 2.05
C ILE A 129 -21.80 -7.63 3.44
N PRO A 130 -21.14 -8.40 4.33
CA PRO A 130 -20.71 -7.89 5.63
C PRO A 130 -19.68 -6.77 5.49
N ASP A 131 -19.87 -5.67 6.24
CA ASP A 131 -18.98 -4.49 6.29
C ASP A 131 -18.44 -4.04 4.92
N PRO A 132 -19.31 -3.67 3.97
CA PRO A 132 -18.92 -3.45 2.58
C PRO A 132 -17.89 -2.31 2.45
N GLN A 133 -17.98 -1.28 3.29
CA GLN A 133 -17.03 -0.18 3.34
C GLN A 133 -15.62 -0.66 3.72
N ARG A 134 -15.51 -1.52 4.73
CA ARG A 134 -14.21 -2.04 5.20
C ARG A 134 -13.57 -2.94 4.14
N GLU A 135 -14.37 -3.79 3.49
CA GLU A 135 -13.91 -4.66 2.43
C GLU A 135 -13.49 -3.88 1.19
N MET A 136 -14.23 -2.83 0.81
CA MET A 136 -13.83 -1.91 -0.26
C MET A 136 -12.51 -1.21 0.08
N GLN A 137 -12.35 -0.67 1.29
CA GLN A 137 -11.09 -0.06 1.73
C GLN A 137 -9.91 -1.03 1.69
N LYS A 138 -10.11 -2.31 2.03
CA LYS A 138 -9.06 -3.33 1.89
C LYS A 138 -8.65 -3.51 0.43
N LEU A 139 -9.59 -3.48 -0.51
CA LEU A 139 -9.28 -3.57 -1.94
C LEU A 139 -8.51 -2.33 -2.42
N VAL A 140 -8.86 -1.15 -1.89
CA VAL A 140 -8.15 0.11 -2.19
C VAL A 140 -6.73 0.11 -1.64
N ARG A 141 -6.53 -0.26 -0.37
CA ARG A 141 -5.19 -0.36 0.24
C ARG A 141 -4.28 -1.36 -0.47
N ARG A 142 -4.86 -2.37 -1.12
CA ARG A 142 -4.13 -3.37 -1.91
C ARG A 142 -3.90 -2.94 -3.36
N GLY A 143 -4.34 -1.75 -3.76
CA GLY A 143 -4.24 -1.25 -5.14
C GLY A 143 -5.08 -2.01 -6.16
N ILE A 144 -6.01 -2.88 -5.71
CA ILE A 144 -6.90 -3.63 -6.61
C ILE A 144 -7.98 -2.68 -7.15
N LEU A 145 -8.48 -1.82 -6.27
CA LEU A 145 -9.33 -0.69 -6.61
C LEU A 145 -8.57 0.61 -6.32
N TYR A 146 -8.88 1.68 -7.03
CA TYR A 146 -8.41 3.02 -6.72
C TYR A 146 -9.50 4.03 -7.06
N ILE A 147 -9.48 5.17 -6.37
CA ILE A 147 -10.45 6.25 -6.59
C ILE A 147 -9.79 7.32 -7.43
N HIS A 148 -10.35 7.62 -8.60
CA HIS A 148 -9.86 8.64 -9.50
C HIS A 148 -11.04 9.44 -10.08
N GLY A 149 -11.02 10.76 -9.91
CA GLY A 149 -12.09 11.63 -10.38
C GLY A 149 -13.45 11.34 -9.74
N GLY A 150 -13.46 10.89 -8.47
CA GLY A 150 -14.67 10.49 -7.75
C GLY A 150 -15.19 9.09 -8.08
N LEU A 151 -14.63 8.42 -9.10
CA LEU A 151 -15.03 7.07 -9.50
C LEU A 151 -14.04 6.03 -9.00
N CYS A 152 -14.56 4.87 -8.61
CA CYS A 152 -13.78 3.69 -8.31
C CYS A 152 -13.38 2.99 -9.62
N ARG A 153 -12.11 2.65 -9.76
CA ARG A 153 -11.51 2.03 -10.95
C ARG A 153 -10.60 0.87 -10.54
N THR A 154 -10.37 -0.06 -11.46
CA THR A 154 -9.37 -1.13 -11.29
C THR A 154 -8.14 -0.82 -12.12
N ALA A 155 -6.95 -1.16 -11.62
CA ALA A 155 -5.75 -1.16 -12.44
C ALA A 155 -5.87 -2.33 -13.42
N THR A 156 -6.20 -2.03 -14.68
CA THR A 156 -6.15 -2.96 -15.81
C THR A 156 -4.71 -3.27 -16.17
#